data_AF-A0A520KDC9-F1
#
_entry.id   AF-A0A520KDC9-F1
#
_cell.length_a   1.000
_cell.length_b   1.000
_cell.length_c   1.000
_cell.angle_alpha   90.00
_cell.angle_beta   90.00
_cell.angle_gamma   90.00
#
_symmetry.space_group_name_H-M   'P 1'
#
loop_
_entity.id
_entity.type
_entity.pdbx_description
1 polymer ?
#
loop_
_entity_poly.entity_id
_entity_poly.type
_entity_poly.pdbx_seq_one_letter_code
_entity_poly.pdbx_strand_id
1 'polypeptide(L)'
;MVSEEIRSTICEYHDSGMHINEIAARLLLDVSTVRDVIEEYESQHKKIKEKDERYSFVLEQLQQGVRTLHEHNETLFSQGLYDEYFMGYEEMLASLELYLTALEQRESELGNDT
;
A
#
# COMPACT_ATOMS: atom_id res chain seq x y z
N MET A 1 -1.23 19.93 -25.04
CA MET A 1 -1.21 19.44 -23.64
C MET A 1 -2.59 19.64 -23.06
N VAL A 2 -3.19 18.58 -22.54
CA VAL A 2 -4.48 18.61 -21.84
C VAL A 2 -4.26 19.21 -20.45
N SER A 3 -5.16 20.05 -19.95
CA SER A 3 -5.02 20.59 -18.58
C SER A 3 -5.26 19.50 -17.54
N GLU A 4 -4.74 19.72 -16.33
CA GLU A 4 -4.84 18.72 -15.27
C GLU A 4 -6.29 18.54 -14.77
N GLU A 5 -7.13 19.59 -14.84
CA GLU A 5 -8.56 19.44 -14.53
C GLU A 5 -9.28 18.55 -15.56
N ILE A 6 -8.90 18.65 -16.84
CA ILE A 6 -9.50 17.81 -17.88
C ILE A 6 -9.03 16.36 -17.73
N ARG A 7 -7.76 16.15 -17.38
CA ARG A 7 -7.23 14.80 -17.08
C ARG A 7 -7.96 14.16 -15.90
N SER A 8 -8.16 14.89 -14.79
CA SER A 8 -8.97 14.41 -13.65
C SER A 8 -10.38 14.02 -14.09
N THR A 9 -11.02 14.87 -14.89
CA THR A 9 -12.39 14.62 -15.38
C THR A 9 -12.47 13.38 -16.28
N ILE A 10 -11.46 13.15 -17.13
CA ILE A 10 -11.36 11.93 -17.97
C ILE A 10 -11.30 10.69 -17.09
N CYS A 11 -10.43 10.69 -16.06
CA CYS A 11 -10.27 9.56 -15.16
C CYS A 11 -11.55 9.28 -14.34
N GLU A 12 -12.21 10.32 -13.82
CA GLU A 12 -13.49 10.17 -13.09
C GLU A 12 -14.59 9.55 -13.96
N TYR A 13 -14.71 9.99 -15.22
CA TYR A 13 -15.68 9.37 -16.13
C TYR A 13 -15.32 7.92 -16.47
N HIS A 14 -14.04 7.63 -16.69
CA HIS A 14 -13.59 6.26 -16.93
C HIS A 14 -13.90 5.34 -15.74
N ASP A 15 -13.63 5.78 -14.52
CA ASP A 15 -13.91 5.02 -13.29
C ASP A 15 -15.42 4.82 -13.06
N SER A 16 -16.25 5.73 -13.56
CA SER A 16 -17.72 5.57 -13.57
C SER A 16 -18.23 4.55 -14.61
N GLY A 17 -17.34 3.99 -15.44
CA GLY A 17 -17.64 3.02 -16.49
C GLY A 17 -18.00 3.63 -17.85
N MET A 18 -17.74 4.92 -18.07
CA MET A 18 -18.03 5.59 -19.33
C MET A 18 -17.02 5.18 -20.42
N HIS A 19 -17.50 4.92 -21.64
CA HIS A 19 -16.64 4.51 -22.74
C HIS A 19 -15.81 5.68 -23.29
N ILE A 20 -14.58 5.40 -23.74
CA ILE A 20 -13.63 6.39 -24.30
C ILE A 20 -14.26 7.31 -25.34
N ASN A 21 -15.05 6.76 -26.28
CA ASN A 21 -15.71 7.53 -27.32
C ASN A 21 -16.77 8.51 -26.77
N GLU A 22 -17.44 8.12 -25.69
CA GLU A 22 -18.46 8.95 -25.03
C GLU A 22 -17.79 10.08 -24.24
N ILE A 23 -16.68 9.78 -23.54
CA ILE A 23 -15.86 10.78 -22.85
C ILE A 23 -15.31 11.81 -23.85
N ALA A 24 -14.75 11.34 -24.96
CA ALA A 24 -14.22 12.18 -26.04
C ALA A 24 -15.29 13.11 -26.61
N ALA A 25 -16.48 12.59 -26.91
CA ALA A 25 -17.59 13.38 -27.40
C ALA A 25 -18.07 14.41 -26.37
N ARG A 26 -18.11 14.04 -25.08
CA ARG A 26 -18.61 14.89 -23.99
C ARG A 26 -17.65 16.04 -23.65
N LEU A 27 -16.35 15.79 -23.73
CA LEU A 27 -15.30 16.77 -23.45
C LEU A 27 -14.81 17.51 -24.71
N LEU A 28 -15.35 17.19 -25.89
CA LEU A 28 -14.94 17.73 -27.19
C LEU A 28 -13.43 17.51 -27.45
N LEU A 29 -12.95 16.31 -27.14
CA LEU A 29 -11.55 15.90 -27.30
C LEU A 29 -11.43 14.82 -28.37
N ASP A 30 -10.23 14.68 -28.92
CA ASP A 30 -9.91 13.54 -29.78
C ASP A 30 -9.89 12.23 -28.96
N VAL A 31 -10.43 11.17 -29.56
CA VAL A 31 -10.45 9.82 -28.96
C VAL A 31 -9.04 9.33 -28.60
N SER A 32 -8.02 9.70 -29.38
CA SER A 32 -6.63 9.38 -29.07
C SER A 32 -6.17 10.03 -27.78
N THR A 33 -6.50 11.32 -27.58
CA THR A 33 -6.13 12.06 -26.37
C THR A 33 -6.74 11.44 -25.12
N VAL A 34 -8.02 11.05 -25.18
CA VAL A 34 -8.68 10.39 -24.05
C VAL A 34 -8.07 9.01 -23.78
N ARG A 35 -7.73 8.27 -24.83
CA ARG A 35 -7.06 6.97 -24.71
C ARG A 35 -5.69 7.09 -24.05
N ASP A 36 -4.85 8.02 -24.50
CA ASP A 36 -3.50 8.21 -23.96
C ASP A 36 -3.55 8.55 -22.46
N VAL A 37 -4.50 9.40 -22.05
CA VAL A 37 -4.71 9.74 -20.63
C VAL A 37 -5.15 8.52 -19.81
N ILE A 38 -6.08 7.71 -20.33
CA ILE A 38 -6.55 6.50 -19.64
C ILE A 38 -5.44 5.45 -19.54
N GLU A 39 -4.67 5.23 -20.61
CA GLU A 39 -3.54 4.28 -20.59
C GLU A 39 -2.47 4.70 -19.56
N GLU A 40 -2.18 6.01 -19.47
CA GLU A 40 -1.29 6.53 -18.45
C GLU A 40 -1.86 6.34 -17.04
N TYR A 41 -3.15 6.65 -16.84
CA TYR A 41 -3.86 6.50 -15.58
C TYR A 41 -3.88 5.04 -15.09
N GLU A 42 -4.24 4.09 -15.96
CA GLU A 42 -4.29 2.67 -15.64
C GLU A 42 -2.90 2.11 -15.31
N SER A 43 -1.86 2.56 -16.02
CA SER A 43 -0.46 2.17 -15.73
C SER A 43 -0.02 2.61 -14.34
N GLN A 44 -0.40 3.83 -13.93
CA GLN A 44 -0.11 4.33 -12.59
C GLN A 44 -0.97 3.61 -11.52
N HIS A 45 -2.26 3.44 -11.76
CA HIS A 45 -3.18 2.73 -10.86
C HIS A 45 -2.78 1.28 -10.64
N LYS A 46 -2.34 0.58 -11.69
CA LYS A 46 -1.84 -0.79 -11.58
C LYS A 46 -0.64 -0.88 -10.63
N LYS A 47 0.30 0.07 -10.72
CA LYS A 47 1.46 0.15 -9.81
C LYS A 47 1.06 0.43 -8.38
N ILE A 48 0.04 1.26 -8.15
CA ILE A 48 -0.48 1.55 -6.80
C ILE A 48 -1.14 0.29 -6.24
N LYS A 49 -2.01 -0.37 -7.00
CA LYS A 49 -2.69 -1.60 -6.58
C LYS A 49 -1.71 -2.72 -6.24
N GLU A 50 -0.68 -2.94 -7.05
CA GLU A 50 0.38 -3.92 -6.77
C GLU A 50 1.15 -3.60 -5.48
N LYS A 51 1.39 -2.31 -5.19
CA LYS A 51 2.01 -1.87 -3.94
C LYS A 51 1.08 -2.12 -2.75
N ASP A 52 -0.20 -1.77 -2.86
CA ASP A 52 -1.19 -1.95 -1.79
C ASP A 52 -1.41 -3.42 -1.45
N GLU A 53 -1.48 -4.30 -2.45
CA GLU A 53 -1.56 -5.76 -2.25
C GLU A 53 -0.31 -6.28 -1.50
N ARG A 54 0.88 -5.80 -1.85
CA ARG A 54 2.13 -6.17 -1.16
C ARG A 54 2.17 -5.66 0.28
N TYR A 55 1.72 -4.43 0.55
CA TYR A 55 1.63 -3.90 1.90
C TYR A 55 0.62 -4.66 2.75
N SER A 56 -0.54 -4.99 2.19
CA SER A 56 -1.57 -5.78 2.88
C SER A 56 -1.02 -7.16 3.27
N PHE A 57 -0.30 -7.83 2.37
CA PHE A 57 0.35 -9.11 2.67
C PHE A 57 1.37 -9.00 3.81
N VAL A 58 2.24 -7.98 3.78
CA VAL A 58 3.25 -7.77 4.85
C VAL A 58 2.58 -7.49 6.19
N LEU A 59 1.52 -6.68 6.21
CA LEU A 59 0.73 -6.39 7.42
C LEU A 59 0.09 -7.66 7.99
N GLU A 60 -0.50 -8.52 7.15
CA GLU A 60 -1.07 -9.79 7.59
C GLU A 60 -0.01 -10.71 8.20
N GLN A 61 1.17 -10.82 7.59
CA GLN A 61 2.28 -11.62 8.11
C GLN A 61 2.77 -11.09 9.47
N LEU A 62 2.89 -9.78 9.64
CA LEU A 62 3.25 -9.16 10.91
C LEU A 62 2.22 -9.43 12.01
N GLN A 63 0.93 -9.24 11.70
CA GLN A 63 -0.14 -9.54 12.65
C GLN A 63 -0.16 -11.02 13.04
N GLN A 64 0.12 -11.92 12.11
CA GLN A 64 0.24 -13.36 12.40
C GLN A 64 1.46 -13.67 13.29
N GLY A 65 2.59 -13.03 13.03
CA GLY A 65 3.80 -13.15 13.86
C GLY A 65 3.56 -12.70 15.30
N VAL A 66 2.93 -11.53 15.49
CA VAL A 66 2.57 -11.00 16.82
C VAL A 66 1.62 -11.94 17.56
N ARG A 67 0.59 -12.48 16.89
CA ARG A 67 -0.32 -13.47 17.51
C ARG A 67 0.42 -14.72 17.97
N THR A 68 1.27 -15.29 17.11
CA THR A 68 2.04 -16.49 17.44
C THR A 68 2.96 -16.26 18.64
N LEU A 69 3.66 -15.13 18.68
CA LEU A 69 4.53 -14.75 19.79
C LEU A 69 3.74 -14.56 21.08
N HIS A 70 2.56 -13.93 21.00
CA HIS A 70 1.69 -13.74 22.15
C HIS A 70 1.22 -15.08 22.74
N GLU A 71 0.72 -15.99 21.91
CA GLU A 71 0.29 -17.34 22.33
C GLU A 71 1.44 -18.14 22.96
N HIS A 72 2.65 -18.04 22.38
CA HIS A 72 3.84 -18.67 22.93
C HIS A 72 4.20 -18.10 24.30
N ASN A 73 4.19 -16.77 24.44
CA ASN A 73 4.48 -16.09 25.70
C ASN A 73 3.42 -16.41 26.78
N GLU A 74 2.13 -16.44 26.44
CA GLU A 74 1.09 -16.89 27.38
C GLU A 74 1.34 -18.33 27.86
N THR A 75 1.79 -19.21 26.96
CA THR A 75 2.13 -20.59 27.30
C THR A 75 3.29 -20.65 28.28
N LEU A 76 4.40 -19.96 28.01
CA LEU A 76 5.57 -19.91 28.89
C LEU A 76 5.21 -19.32 30.27
N PHE A 77 4.40 -18.25 30.29
CA PHE A 77 3.91 -17.66 31.53
C PHE A 77 3.06 -18.65 32.34
N SER A 78 2.14 -19.37 31.69
CA SER A 78 1.29 -20.37 32.35
C SER A 78 2.07 -21.57 32.92
N GLN A 79 3.22 -21.88 32.32
CA GLN A 79 4.12 -22.95 32.76
C GLN A 79 5.13 -22.50 33.83
N GLY A 80 5.13 -21.21 34.21
CA GLY A 80 6.06 -20.66 35.18
C GLY A 80 7.50 -20.51 34.65
N LEU A 81 7.67 -20.52 33.33
CA LEU A 81 8.95 -20.40 32.64
C LEU A 81 9.29 -18.92 32.39
N TYR A 82 9.48 -18.17 33.48
CA TYR A 82 9.57 -16.71 33.44
C TYR A 82 10.83 -16.18 32.75
N ASP A 83 11.97 -16.88 32.84
CA ASP A 83 13.22 -16.48 32.19
C ASP A 83 13.08 -16.57 30.66
N GLU A 84 12.44 -17.62 30.16
CA GLU A 84 12.18 -17.85 28.74
C GLU A 84 11.08 -16.89 28.21
N TYR A 85 10.06 -16.63 29.02
CA TYR A 85 9.05 -15.60 28.74
C TYR A 85 9.66 -14.20 28.58
N PHE A 86 10.60 -13.82 29.45
CA PHE A 86 11.23 -12.50 29.42
C PHE A 86 12.16 -12.33 28.20
N MET A 87 12.95 -13.37 27.87
CA MET A 87 13.78 -13.37 26.66
C MET A 87 12.95 -13.26 25.38
N GLY A 88 11.84 -14.01 25.26
CA GLY A 88 10.96 -13.92 24.10
C GLY A 88 10.33 -12.53 23.93
N TYR A 89 10.10 -11.80 25.02
CA TYR A 89 9.60 -10.43 24.99
C TYR A 89 10.66 -9.42 24.51
N GLU A 90 11.92 -9.58 24.92
CA GLU A 90 13.04 -8.74 24.47
C GLU A 90 13.33 -8.94 22.97
N GLU A 91 13.31 -10.19 22.49
CA GLU A 91 13.47 -10.51 21.06
C GLU A 91 12.33 -9.91 20.22
N MET A 92 11.10 -9.94 20.72
CA MET A 92 9.94 -9.33 20.06
C MET A 92 10.08 -7.80 19.98
N LEU A 93 10.50 -7.15 21.07
CA LEU A 93 10.74 -5.70 21.09
C LEU A 93 11.84 -5.30 20.09
N ALA A 94 12.96 -6.01 20.06
CA ALA A 94 14.05 -5.74 19.11
C ALA A 94 13.59 -5.90 17.64
N SER A 95 12.77 -6.91 17.34
CA SER A 95 12.19 -7.11 16.01
C SER A 95 11.26 -5.96 15.61
N LEU A 96 10.45 -5.45 16.54
CA LEU A 96 9.53 -4.34 16.27
C LEU A 96 10.29 -3.02 16.05
N GLU A 97 11.34 -2.76 16.83
CA GLU A 97 12.22 -1.60 16.66
C GLU A 97 12.90 -1.59 15.29
N LEU A 98 13.45 -2.73 14.86
CA LEU A 98 14.04 -2.91 13.53
C LEU A 98 13.04 -2.62 12.40
N TYR A 99 11.80 -3.08 12.54
CA TYR A 99 10.76 -2.83 11.56
C TYR A 99 10.34 -1.36 11.50
N LEU A 100 10.20 -0.70 12.66
CA LEU A 100 9.89 0.73 12.73
C LEU A 100 11.01 1.57 12.09
N THR A 101 12.28 1.25 12.36
CA THR A 101 13.42 1.93 11.71
C THR A 101 13.43 1.73 10.20
N ALA A 102 13.09 0.53 9.72
CA ALA A 102 13.00 0.26 8.28
C ALA A 102 11.85 1.03 7.61
N LEU A 103 10.73 1.23 8.32
CA LEU A 103 9.63 2.08 7.84
C LEU A 103 10.03 3.55 7.78
N GLU A 104 10.67 4.08 8.82
CA GLU A 104 11.14 5.47 8.87
C GLU A 104 12.17 5.78 7.77
N GLN A 105 13.10 4.86 7.51
CA GLN A 105 14.05 5.01 6.40
C GLN A 105 13.34 5.06 5.04
N ARG A 106 12.31 4.22 4.85
CA ARG A 106 11.54 4.18 3.60
C ARG A 106 10.70 5.43 3.38
N GLU A 107 10.12 6.00 4.45
CA GLU A 107 9.41 7.28 4.38
C GLU A 107 10.37 8.44 4.05
N SER A 108 11.58 8.42 4.60
CA SER A 108 12.65 9.39 4.29
C SER A 108 13.14 9.29 2.84
N GLU A 109 13.25 8.08 2.29
CA GLU A 109 13.60 7.86 0.87
C GLU A 109 12.49 8.34 -0.08
N LEU A 110 11.21 8.14 0.27
CA LEU A 110 10.07 8.62 -0.52
C LEU A 110 9.88 10.14 -0.44
N GLY A 111 10.30 10.79 0.65
CA GLY A 111 10.22 12.24 0.83
C GLY A 111 11.29 13.05 0.09
N ASN A 112 12.32 12.40 -0.48
CA ASN A 112 13.41 13.07 -1.19
C ASN A 112 13.23 13.10 -2.73
N ASP A 113 12.11 12.59 -3.25
CA ASP A 113 11.78 12.59 -4.68
C ASP A 113 10.91 13.79 -5.13
N THR A 114 10.80 14.86 -4.32
CA THR A 114 10.15 16.14 -4.70
C THR A 114 11.13 17.21 -5.14
#